data_AF-A0A521WJW2-F1
#
_entry.id   AF-A0A521WJW2-F1
#
_cell.length_a   1.000
_cell.length_b   1.000
_cell.length_c   1.000
_cell.angle_alpha   90.00
_cell.angle_beta   90.00
_cell.angle_gamma   90.00
#
_symmetry.space_group_name_H-M   'P 1'
#
loop_
_entity.id
_entity.type
_entity.pdbx_description
1 polymer ?
#
loop_
_entity_poly.entity_id
_entity_poly.type
_entity_poly.pdbx_seq_one_letter_code
_entity_poly.pdbx_strand_id
1 'polypeptide(L)'
;MKKLTFLIFLLFIGCSPSVFHGYVVQRDVPQNPSFVVIPASDYYDEIAYANKMEACLIRLGLKVVTRPGQKFVVTEKGTAKANLNNENSETELNAGGLGRTEKYWALDSTSADYYIHSFLELQQIKVVKKSTKEVLTIFSTNIKPRRMRTKEVWENHEILIHDAFESLGFSVKAIDTVETVKRIK
;
A
#
# COMPACT_ATOMS: atom_id res chain seq x y z
N MET A 1 38.75 -40.63 22.95
CA MET A 1 37.80 -39.54 23.28
C MET A 1 37.99 -38.26 22.46
N LYS A 2 39.20 -37.89 22.01
CA LYS A 2 39.45 -36.66 21.18
C LYS A 2 38.73 -36.59 19.82
N LYS A 3 38.30 -37.72 19.24
CA LYS A 3 37.60 -37.75 17.95
C LYS A 3 36.11 -37.38 18.05
N LEU A 4 35.49 -37.56 19.22
CA LEU A 4 34.07 -37.26 19.44
C LEU A 4 33.82 -35.75 19.59
N THR A 5 34.74 -35.05 20.24
CA THR A 5 34.69 -33.59 20.39
C THR A 5 34.82 -32.83 19.07
N PHE A 6 35.56 -33.38 18.10
CA PHE A 6 35.70 -32.77 16.77
C PHE A 6 34.39 -32.88 15.95
N LEU A 7 33.66 -33.99 16.09
CA LEU A 7 32.37 -34.20 15.42
C LEU A 7 31.28 -33.25 15.97
N ILE A 8 31.28 -33.03 17.30
CA ILE A 8 30.33 -32.11 17.95
C ILE A 8 30.57 -30.67 17.50
N PHE A 9 31.83 -30.24 17.35
CA PHE A 9 32.14 -28.87 16.92
C PHE A 9 31.73 -28.60 15.46
N LEU A 10 31.79 -29.62 14.60
CA LEU A 10 31.36 -29.54 13.19
C LEU A 10 29.84 -29.35 13.05
N LEU A 11 29.04 -29.81 14.02
CA LEU A 11 27.58 -29.64 14.01
C LEU A 11 27.12 -28.21 14.34
N PHE A 12 27.95 -27.38 14.98
CA PHE A 12 27.58 -26.00 15.35
C PHE A 12 27.90 -24.94 14.28
N ILE A 13 28.67 -25.28 13.25
CA ILE A 13 29.06 -24.33 12.18
C ILE A 13 27.93 -24.17 11.12
N GLY A 14 26.90 -25.03 11.14
CA GLY A 14 25.82 -25.02 10.15
C GLY A 14 24.64 -24.08 10.45
N CYS A 15 24.57 -23.47 11.64
CA CYS A 15 23.47 -22.57 12.00
C CYS A 15 23.84 -21.11 11.69
N SER A 16 24.08 -20.81 10.40
CA SER A 16 24.13 -19.42 9.97
C SER A 16 22.68 -18.90 9.93
N PRO A 17 22.35 -17.77 10.58
CA PRO A 17 21.03 -17.18 10.45
C PRO A 17 20.81 -16.95 8.96
N SER A 18 19.77 -17.57 8.42
CA SER A 18 19.35 -17.47 7.03
C SER A 18 19.34 -15.99 6.63
N VAL A 19 20.40 -15.58 5.93
CA VAL A 19 20.46 -14.27 5.29
C VAL A 19 19.32 -14.30 4.28
N PHE A 20 18.23 -13.59 4.61
CA PHE A 20 17.14 -13.34 3.68
C PHE A 20 17.74 -12.58 2.50
N HIS A 21 18.18 -13.32 1.49
CA HIS A 21 18.50 -12.76 0.21
C HIS A 21 17.16 -12.38 -0.40
N GLY A 22 16.78 -11.11 -0.25
CA GLY A 22 15.71 -10.54 -1.06
C GLY A 22 16.13 -10.65 -2.51
N TYR A 23 15.61 -11.65 -3.24
CA TYR A 23 15.81 -11.75 -4.67
C TYR A 23 15.03 -10.61 -5.32
N VAL A 24 15.70 -9.49 -5.56
CA VAL A 24 15.21 -8.47 -6.48
C VAL A 24 15.43 -9.04 -7.88
N VAL A 25 14.41 -9.68 -8.43
CA VAL A 25 14.40 -9.98 -9.87
C VAL A 25 14.52 -8.63 -10.56
N GLN A 26 15.55 -8.45 -11.40
CA GLN A 26 15.68 -7.24 -12.20
C GLN A 26 14.44 -7.15 -13.11
N ARG A 27 13.54 -6.21 -12.84
CA ARG A 27 12.28 -6.07 -13.56
C ARG A 27 12.38 -4.96 -14.59
N ASP A 28 11.61 -5.10 -15.67
CA ASP A 28 11.32 -4.01 -16.60
C ASP A 28 10.48 -2.95 -15.89
N VAL A 29 11.18 -2.01 -15.26
CA VAL A 29 10.65 -0.77 -14.69
C VAL A 29 10.62 0.26 -15.82
N PRO A 30 9.47 0.91 -16.10
CA PRO A 30 9.41 2.01 -17.06
C PRO A 30 10.43 3.10 -16.70
N GLN A 31 10.99 3.79 -17.69
CA GLN A 31 11.97 4.86 -17.44
C GLN A 31 11.43 5.98 -16.53
N ASN A 32 10.13 6.28 -16.62
CA ASN A 32 9.47 7.33 -15.84
C ASN A 32 8.21 6.76 -15.17
N PRO A 33 8.37 5.94 -14.12
CA PRO A 33 7.25 5.25 -13.49
C PRO A 33 6.34 6.25 -12.77
N SER A 34 5.03 6.05 -12.88
CA SER A 34 4.01 6.85 -12.23
C SER A 34 3.18 6.04 -11.25
N PHE A 35 2.82 6.66 -10.13
CA PHE A 35 2.18 6.00 -9.00
C PHE A 35 0.85 6.66 -8.66
N VAL A 36 -0.11 5.90 -8.17
CA VAL A 36 -1.29 6.44 -7.48
C VAL A 36 -1.40 5.81 -6.11
N VAL A 37 -1.65 6.63 -5.09
CA VAL A 37 -1.84 6.16 -3.72
C VAL A 37 -3.32 6.00 -3.43
N ILE A 38 -3.71 4.80 -2.98
CA ILE A 38 -5.08 4.40 -2.73
C ILE A 38 -5.18 4.00 -1.26
N PRO A 39 -6.05 4.66 -0.46
CA PRO A 39 -6.28 4.26 0.92
C PRO A 39 -7.01 2.92 0.96
N ALA A 40 -6.83 2.17 2.05
CA ALA A 40 -7.51 0.89 2.24
C ALA A 40 -9.03 1.04 2.33
N SER A 41 -9.52 2.15 2.88
CA SER A 41 -10.94 2.49 2.98
C SER A 41 -11.18 3.99 2.80
N ASP A 42 -12.43 4.43 2.93
CA ASP A 42 -12.83 5.84 2.91
C ASP A 42 -12.88 6.49 4.30
N TYR A 43 -12.36 5.82 5.34
CA TYR A 43 -12.20 6.45 6.64
C TYR A 43 -11.20 7.62 6.57
N TYR A 44 -11.49 8.67 7.34
CA TYR A 44 -10.69 9.90 7.35
C TYR A 44 -9.20 9.65 7.62
N ASP A 45 -8.88 8.78 8.59
CA ASP A 45 -7.49 8.48 8.95
C ASP A 45 -6.74 7.71 7.85
N GLU A 46 -7.43 6.81 7.13
CA GLU A 46 -6.87 6.07 5.98
C GLU A 46 -6.60 7.03 4.81
N ILE A 47 -7.52 7.95 4.53
CA ILE A 47 -7.34 9.00 3.53
C ILE A 47 -6.17 9.92 3.92
N ALA A 48 -6.10 10.35 5.18
CA ALA A 48 -5.02 11.20 5.67
C ALA A 48 -3.66 10.49 5.59
N TYR A 49 -3.62 9.20 5.90
CA TYR A 49 -2.42 8.37 5.76
C TYR A 49 -1.98 8.27 4.29
N ALA A 50 -2.92 7.98 3.38
CA ALA A 50 -2.65 7.94 1.94
C ALA A 50 -2.14 9.29 1.40
N ASN A 51 -2.70 10.41 1.86
CA ASN A 51 -2.24 11.74 1.44
C ASN A 51 -0.82 12.06 1.93
N LYS A 52 -0.46 11.61 3.14
CA LYS A 52 0.91 11.76 3.65
C LYS A 52 1.90 10.86 2.90
N MET A 53 1.48 9.66 2.53
CA MET A 53 2.24 8.76 1.65
C MET A 53 2.48 9.40 0.28
N GLU A 54 1.44 9.96 -0.34
CA GLU A 54 1.55 10.71 -1.59
C GLU A 54 2.56 11.86 -1.47
N ALA A 55 2.44 12.69 -0.43
CA ALA A 55 3.40 13.76 -0.18
C ALA A 55 4.84 13.25 0.02
N CYS A 56 5.01 12.10 0.67
CA CYS A 56 6.32 11.47 0.85
C CYS A 56 6.92 11.05 -0.50
N LEU A 57 6.16 10.36 -1.34
CA LEU A 57 6.63 9.92 -2.67
C LEU A 57 7.01 11.11 -3.56
N ILE A 58 6.24 12.20 -3.51
CA ILE A 58 6.56 13.44 -4.22
C ILE A 58 7.87 14.05 -3.73
N ARG A 59 8.13 14.07 -2.41
CA ARG A 59 9.41 14.55 -1.86
C ARG A 59 10.60 13.70 -2.29
N LEU A 60 10.39 12.38 -2.40
CA LEU A 60 11.34 11.42 -2.95
C LEU A 60 11.50 11.53 -4.48
N GLY A 61 10.87 12.51 -5.14
CA GLY A 61 11.01 12.76 -6.58
C GLY A 61 10.24 11.79 -7.47
N LEU A 62 9.35 10.96 -6.91
CA LEU A 62 8.53 10.03 -7.67
C LEU A 62 7.32 10.75 -8.25
N LYS A 63 6.94 10.37 -9.48
CA LYS A 63 5.76 10.92 -10.15
C LYS A 63 4.49 10.32 -9.57
N VAL A 64 3.74 11.10 -8.80
CA VAL A 64 2.42 10.69 -8.29
C VAL A 64 1.32 11.33 -9.13
N VAL A 65 0.34 10.54 -9.56
CA VAL A 65 -0.86 11.01 -10.26
C VAL A 65 -2.04 11.07 -9.31
N THR A 66 -3.00 11.92 -9.64
CA THR A 66 -4.20 12.12 -8.84
C THR A 66 -5.02 10.84 -8.70
N ARG A 67 -5.54 10.61 -7.49
CA ARG A 67 -6.42 9.48 -7.19
C ARG A 67 -7.70 9.56 -8.04
N PRO A 68 -8.12 8.45 -8.69
CA PRO A 68 -9.36 8.44 -9.46
C PRO A 68 -10.58 8.61 -8.55
N GLY A 69 -11.71 9.03 -9.11
CA GLY A 69 -12.98 9.09 -8.40
C GLY A 69 -13.44 7.71 -7.92
N GLN A 70 -14.33 7.71 -6.93
CA GLN A 70 -15.01 6.49 -6.46
C GLN A 70 -16.20 6.20 -7.36
N LYS A 71 -16.33 4.95 -7.81
CA LYS A 71 -17.47 4.42 -8.55
C LYS A 71 -18.36 3.63 -7.58
N PHE A 72 -19.66 3.92 -7.63
CA PHE A 72 -20.68 3.17 -6.89
C PHE A 72 -21.30 2.15 -7.83
N VAL A 73 -21.30 0.88 -7.43
CA VAL A 73 -21.99 -0.19 -8.14
C VAL A 73 -23.13 -0.66 -7.24
N VAL A 74 -24.35 -0.29 -7.58
CA VAL A 74 -25.55 -0.79 -6.92
C VAL A 74 -25.91 -2.11 -7.57
N THR A 75 -25.77 -3.21 -6.83
CA THR A 75 -26.21 -4.53 -7.28
C THR A 75 -27.58 -4.80 -6.71
N GLU A 76 -28.62 -4.59 -7.50
CA GLU A 76 -29.99 -4.99 -7.14
C GLU A 76 -30.12 -6.50 -7.32
N LYS A 77 -30.25 -7.25 -6.21
CA LYS A 77 -30.72 -8.64 -6.30
C LYS A 77 -32.22 -8.60 -6.62
N GLY A 78 -32.56 -8.97 -7.86
CA GLY A 78 -33.95 -9.01 -8.31
C GLY A 78 -34.84 -9.88 -7.42
N THR A 79 -35.98 -9.33 -7.01
CA THR A 79 -37.23 -10.08 -6.95
C THR A 79 -37.99 -9.82 -8.25
N ALA A 80 -38.70 -10.85 -8.71
CA ALA A 80 -39.39 -10.92 -9.98
C ALA A 80 -40.23 -9.68 -10.31
N LYS A 81 -40.34 -9.39 -11.62
CA LYS A 81 -41.32 -8.48 -12.21
C LYS A 81 -42.70 -8.66 -11.54
N ALA A 82 -43.05 -7.78 -10.62
CA ALA A 82 -44.44 -7.50 -10.31
C ALA A 82 -44.86 -6.34 -11.22
N ASN A 83 -45.61 -6.66 -12.28
CA ASN A 83 -46.41 -5.66 -12.98
C ASN A 83 -47.36 -5.04 -11.96
N LEU A 84 -47.10 -3.83 -11.51
CA LEU A 84 -48.09 -2.99 -10.86
C LEU A 84 -48.15 -1.66 -11.61
N ASN A 85 -49.11 -1.61 -12.54
CA ASN A 85 -49.74 -0.35 -12.94
C ASN A 85 -50.32 0.27 -11.66
N ASN A 86 -49.81 1.41 -11.21
CA ASN A 86 -50.66 2.56 -10.90
C ASN A 86 -49.87 3.79 -10.48
N GLU A 87 -50.50 4.90 -10.83
CA GLU A 87 -50.15 6.30 -10.64
C GLU A 87 -49.91 6.69 -9.18
N ASN A 88 -49.07 7.72 -9.02
CA ASN A 88 -49.05 8.67 -7.91
C ASN A 88 -49.05 8.10 -6.48
N SER A 89 -47.86 7.97 -5.90
CA SER A 89 -47.69 8.23 -4.46
C SER A 89 -46.21 8.43 -4.11
N GLU A 90 -45.87 9.65 -3.74
CA GLU A 90 -44.71 9.95 -2.92
C GLU A 90 -44.89 9.24 -1.58
N THR A 91 -44.24 8.09 -1.42
CA THR A 91 -44.12 7.43 -0.11
C THR A 91 -42.83 6.66 -0.10
N GLU A 92 -41.93 7.06 0.80
CA GLU A 92 -40.73 6.32 1.19
C GLU A 92 -41.11 4.88 1.57
N LEU A 93 -41.03 3.98 0.58
CA LEU A 93 -41.13 2.55 0.80
C LEU A 93 -39.73 2.01 0.91
N ASN A 94 -39.29 1.85 2.16
CA ASN A 94 -38.36 0.81 2.60
C ASN A 94 -38.89 -0.58 2.20
N ALA A 95 -38.96 -0.86 0.90
CA ALA A 95 -39.24 -2.17 0.33
C ALA A 95 -37.90 -2.88 0.15
N GLY A 96 -37.66 -3.87 1.00
CA GLY A 96 -36.43 -4.64 1.09
C GLY A 96 -36.12 -5.46 -0.15
N GLY A 97 -35.57 -4.83 -1.18
CA GLY A 97 -34.59 -5.47 -2.06
C GLY A 97 -33.23 -5.41 -1.36
N LEU A 98 -32.58 -6.56 -1.16
CA LEU A 98 -31.18 -6.64 -0.71
C LEU A 98 -30.25 -6.09 -1.82
N GLY A 99 -30.33 -4.78 -2.06
CA GLY A 99 -29.41 -4.04 -2.92
C GLY A 99 -28.09 -3.90 -2.19
N ARG A 100 -27.04 -4.55 -2.69
CA ARG A 100 -25.69 -4.38 -2.15
C ARG A 100 -25.02 -3.28 -2.95
N THR A 101 -24.83 -2.12 -2.32
CA THR A 101 -24.01 -1.04 -2.89
C THR A 101 -22.55 -1.31 -2.56
N GLU A 102 -21.76 -1.58 -3.58
CA GLU A 102 -20.32 -1.76 -3.45
C GLU A 102 -19.59 -0.51 -3.98
N LYS A 103 -18.59 -0.06 -3.23
CA LYS A 103 -17.84 1.15 -3.52
C LYS A 103 -16.44 0.77 -3.96
N TYR A 104 -16.09 1.13 -5.19
CA TYR A 104 -14.79 0.81 -5.78
C TYR A 104 -14.08 2.06 -6.24
N TRP A 105 -12.76 2.11 -6.14
CA TRP A 105 -11.98 3.12 -6.83
C TRP A 105 -11.97 2.82 -8.34
N ALA A 106 -12.15 3.82 -9.19
CA ALA A 106 -12.08 3.64 -10.65
C ALA A 106 -10.62 3.46 -11.11
N LEU A 107 -9.97 2.38 -10.67
CA LEU A 107 -8.53 2.14 -10.86
C LEU A 107 -8.11 1.99 -12.32
N ASP A 108 -9.03 1.59 -13.19
CA ASP A 108 -8.71 1.42 -14.61
C ASP A 108 -8.58 2.76 -15.34
N SER A 109 -9.21 3.84 -14.83
CA SER A 109 -9.20 5.16 -15.46
C SER A 109 -7.98 6.03 -15.09
N THR A 110 -7.13 5.61 -14.13
CA THR A 110 -5.91 6.36 -13.81
C THR A 110 -4.81 6.11 -14.84
N SER A 111 -3.97 7.11 -15.13
CA SER A 111 -2.80 6.94 -15.98
C SER A 111 -1.58 6.35 -15.27
N ALA A 112 -1.70 5.97 -13.99
CA ALA A 112 -0.58 5.43 -13.20
C ALA A 112 -0.06 4.08 -13.75
N ASP A 113 1.25 3.85 -13.65
CA ASP A 113 1.87 2.55 -13.92
C ASP A 113 1.73 1.60 -12.72
N TYR A 114 1.65 2.16 -11.50
CA TYR A 114 1.62 1.41 -10.24
C TYR A 114 0.53 1.92 -9.30
N TYR A 115 -0.10 0.98 -8.60
CA TYR A 115 -0.98 1.24 -7.47
C TYR A 115 -0.22 1.06 -6.17
N ILE A 116 -0.34 2.01 -5.26
CA ILE A 116 0.19 1.92 -3.89
C ILE A 116 -1.02 1.88 -2.97
N HIS A 117 -1.30 0.70 -2.41
CA HIS A 117 -2.31 0.57 -1.38
C HIS A 117 -1.68 0.84 -0.02
N SER A 118 -2.17 1.87 0.66
CA SER A 118 -1.74 2.23 2.02
C SER A 118 -2.78 1.74 3.01
N PHE A 119 -2.38 0.82 3.89
CA PHE A 119 -3.22 0.26 4.95
C PHE A 119 -2.73 0.81 6.29
N LEU A 120 -3.45 1.78 6.85
CA LEU A 120 -3.09 2.33 8.15
C LEU A 120 -3.26 1.31 9.27
N GLU A 121 -4.40 0.63 9.34
CA GLU A 121 -4.66 -0.32 10.43
C GLU A 121 -3.66 -1.48 10.45
N LEU A 122 -3.35 -2.01 9.27
CA LEU A 122 -2.36 -3.07 9.10
C LEU A 122 -0.91 -2.55 9.11
N GLN A 123 -0.72 -1.23 9.05
CA GLN A 123 0.58 -0.56 8.97
C GLN A 123 1.39 -1.09 7.78
N GLN A 124 0.73 -1.29 6.65
CA GLN A 124 1.31 -1.95 5.48
C GLN A 124 1.18 -1.08 4.24
N ILE A 125 2.18 -1.19 3.37
CA ILE A 125 2.16 -0.65 2.03
C ILE A 125 2.30 -1.80 1.06
N LYS A 126 1.42 -1.82 0.07
CA LYS A 126 1.44 -2.80 -1.02
C LYS A 126 1.58 -2.07 -2.34
N VAL A 127 2.61 -2.42 -3.11
CA VAL A 127 2.86 -1.86 -4.45
C VAL A 127 2.45 -2.89 -5.50
N VAL A 128 1.61 -2.49 -6.45
CA VAL A 128 1.04 -3.37 -7.48
C VAL A 128 1.26 -2.75 -8.86
N LYS A 129 1.74 -3.54 -9.82
CA LYS A 129 1.86 -3.10 -11.22
C LYS A 129 0.49 -3.07 -11.89
N LYS A 130 0.10 -1.93 -12.49
CA LYS A 130 -1.24 -1.74 -13.05
C LYS A 130 -1.55 -2.75 -14.15
N SER A 131 -0.63 -2.93 -15.10
CA SER A 131 -0.86 -3.74 -16.30
C SER A 131 -1.01 -5.23 -16.02
N THR A 132 -0.19 -5.78 -15.12
CA THR A 132 -0.17 -7.22 -14.80
C THR A 132 -0.97 -7.57 -13.55
N LYS A 133 -1.37 -6.56 -12.76
CA LYS A 133 -1.94 -6.72 -11.41
C LYS A 133 -1.03 -7.49 -10.45
N GLU A 134 0.26 -7.60 -10.79
CA GLU A 134 1.27 -8.27 -9.99
C GLU A 134 1.61 -7.45 -8.75
N VAL A 135 1.69 -8.10 -7.60
CA VAL A 135 2.18 -7.49 -6.36
C VAL A 135 3.70 -7.46 -6.39
N LEU A 136 4.29 -6.27 -6.42
CA LEU A 136 5.74 -6.11 -6.44
C LEU A 136 6.35 -6.30 -5.05
N THR A 137 5.72 -5.69 -4.04
CA THR A 137 6.17 -5.78 -2.66
C THR A 137 5.03 -5.51 -1.70
N ILE A 138 5.17 -6.04 -0.50
CA ILE A 138 4.39 -5.68 0.68
C ILE A 138 5.38 -5.47 1.82
N PHE A 139 5.35 -4.31 2.46
CA PHE A 139 6.21 -4.03 3.60
C PHE A 139 5.44 -3.33 4.72
N SER A 140 5.86 -3.63 5.96
CA SER A 140 5.29 -3.01 7.16
C SER A 140 6.01 -1.70 7.46
N THR A 141 5.24 -0.69 7.84
CA THR A 141 5.71 0.65 8.21
C THR A 141 5.84 0.81 9.71
N ASN A 142 5.23 -0.11 10.48
CA ASN A 142 5.15 -0.07 11.95
C ASN A 142 4.62 1.27 12.51
N ILE A 143 3.87 2.04 11.72
CA ILE A 143 3.25 3.28 12.15
C ILE A 143 1.93 3.01 12.87
N LYS A 144 1.89 3.27 14.17
CA LYS A 144 0.62 3.26 14.90
C LYS A 144 -0.20 4.52 14.57
N PRO A 145 -1.52 4.42 14.36
CA PRO A 145 -2.39 5.57 14.05
C PRO A 145 -2.26 6.73 15.05
N ARG A 146 -2.11 6.42 16.34
CA ARG A 146 -1.93 7.44 17.40
C ARG A 146 -0.61 8.20 17.33
N ARG A 147 0.43 7.64 16.70
CA ARG A 147 1.79 8.22 16.62
C ARG A 147 2.05 9.00 15.34
N MET A 148 1.05 9.09 14.46
CA MET A 148 1.18 9.77 13.17
C MET A 148 1.38 11.29 13.24
N ARG A 149 1.46 11.86 14.46
CA ARG A 149 1.52 13.30 14.72
C ARG A 149 2.95 13.84 14.90
N THR A 150 3.94 13.00 15.19
CA THR A 150 5.30 13.48 15.42
C THR A 150 6.10 13.48 14.11
N LYS A 151 6.90 14.55 13.91
CA LYS A 151 7.77 14.72 12.74
C LYS A 151 8.78 13.57 12.61
N GLU A 152 9.39 13.18 13.72
CA GLU A 152 10.39 12.10 13.80
C GLU A 152 9.87 10.74 13.29
N VAL A 153 8.61 10.39 13.60
CA VAL A 153 8.01 9.12 13.12
C VAL A 153 7.88 9.14 11.59
N TRP A 154 7.59 10.31 11.01
CA TRP A 154 7.50 10.45 9.55
C TRP A 154 8.87 10.48 8.87
N GLU A 155 9.89 11.04 9.49
CA GLU A 155 11.27 11.02 8.96
C GLU A 155 11.78 9.57 8.85
N ASN A 156 11.59 8.76 9.91
CA ASN A 156 11.94 7.34 9.87
C ASN A 156 11.14 6.56 8.83
N HIS A 157 9.88 6.96 8.62
CA HIS A 157 9.04 6.33 7.61
C HIS A 157 9.47 6.67 6.18
N GLU A 158 9.88 7.91 5.95
CA GLU A 158 10.38 8.38 4.66
C GLU A 158 11.67 7.64 4.27
N ILE A 159 12.56 7.37 5.23
CA ILE A 159 13.74 6.51 5.02
C ILE A 159 13.33 5.09 4.60
N LEU A 160 12.38 4.47 5.33
CA LEU A 160 11.90 3.13 4.98
C LEU A 160 11.28 3.08 3.58
N ILE A 161 10.49 4.09 3.20
CA ILE A 161 9.89 4.17 1.86
C ILE A 161 10.99 4.36 0.81
N HIS A 162 11.95 5.26 1.06
CA HIS A 162 13.09 5.48 0.18
C HIS A 162 13.81 4.16 -0.12
N ASP A 163 14.24 3.44 0.92
CA ASP A 163 15.01 2.20 0.77
C ASP A 163 14.20 1.11 0.06
N ALA A 164 12.89 1.02 0.35
CA ALA A 164 12.00 0.08 -0.31
C ALA A 164 11.85 0.38 -1.80
N PHE A 165 11.69 1.65 -2.19
CA PHE A 165 11.53 2.03 -3.59
C PHE A 165 12.86 1.97 -4.36
N GLU A 166 13.97 2.32 -3.73
CA GLU A 166 15.31 2.13 -4.28
C GLU A 166 15.59 0.64 -4.53
N SER A 167 15.24 -0.23 -3.57
CA SER A 167 15.39 -1.69 -3.71
C SER A 167 14.54 -2.28 -4.83
N LEU A 168 13.44 -1.62 -5.21
CA LEU A 168 12.61 -2.00 -6.37
C LEU A 168 13.19 -1.51 -7.71
N GLY A 169 14.31 -0.78 -7.68
CA GLY A 169 14.95 -0.20 -8.86
C GLY A 169 14.31 1.12 -9.32
N PHE A 170 13.52 1.78 -8.47
CA PHE A 170 13.00 3.10 -8.79
C PHE A 170 14.03 4.19 -8.50
N SER A 171 14.13 5.17 -9.39
CA SER A 171 14.96 6.35 -9.17
C SER A 171 14.31 7.24 -8.11
N VAL A 172 14.83 7.19 -6.88
CA VAL A 172 14.41 8.04 -5.76
C VAL A 172 15.44 9.13 -5.49
N LYS A 173 14.97 10.30 -5.08
CA LYS A 173 15.83 11.40 -4.63
C LYS A 173 16.42 11.06 -3.26
N ALA A 174 17.73 11.25 -3.13
CA ALA A 174 18.41 11.08 -1.85
C ALA A 174 17.80 11.98 -0.76
N ILE A 175 17.67 11.42 0.44
CA ILE A 175 17.22 12.17 1.62
C ILE A 175 18.43 12.93 2.20
N ASP A 176 18.36 14.27 2.20
CA ASP A 176 19.35 15.13 2.84
C ASP A 176 19.32 14.92 4.36
N THR A 177 20.07 13.92 4.84
CA THR A 177 20.07 13.44 6.23
C THR A 177 20.93 14.30 7.17
N VAL A 178 21.05 15.60 6.87
CA VAL A 178 22.07 16.49 7.46
C VAL A 178 21.92 16.68 8.98
N GLU A 179 20.78 16.33 9.61
CA GLU A 179 20.58 16.54 11.05
C GLU A 179 20.28 15.29 11.90
N THR A 180 19.93 14.13 11.33
CA THR A 180 19.34 13.03 12.13
C THR A 180 20.41 12.15 12.82
N VAL A 181 21.62 12.04 12.26
CA VAL A 181 22.67 11.16 12.81
C VAL A 181 23.28 11.70 14.13
N LYS A 182 23.06 12.96 14.49
CA LYS A 182 23.55 13.54 15.75
C LYS A 182 22.71 13.22 17.00
N ARG A 183 21.56 12.54 16.87
CA ARG A 183 20.67 12.26 18.02
C ARG A 183 20.57 10.79 18.45
N ILE A 184 21.28 9.87 17.80
CA ILE A 184 21.32 8.44 18.15
C ILE A 184 22.71 8.03 18.68
N LYS A 185 23.40 8.94 19.37
CA LYS A 185 24.56 8.61 20.21
C LYS A 185 24.31 9.07 21.63
#